data_AF-A0A962ZHB7-F1
#
_entry.id   AF-A0A962ZHB7-F1
#
_cell.length_a   1.000
_cell.length_b   1.000
_cell.length_c   1.000
_cell.angle_alpha   90.00
_cell.angle_beta   90.00
_cell.angle_gamma   90.00
#
_symmetry.space_group_name_H-M   'P 1'
#
loop_
_entity.id
_entity.type
_entity.pdbx_description
1 polymer ?
#
loop_
_entity_poly.entity_id
_entity_poly.type
_entity_poly.pdbx_seq_one_letter_code
_entity_poly.pdbx_strand_id
1 'polypeptide(L)' 'MIENLRQRLPTYVRRDLPMKMPEAAVLMPFTREPDPQLILTVRSVHMPTHAGEVAFPGGKRDPGDSNLLA' A
#
# COMPACT_ATOMS: atom_id res chain seq x y z
N MET A 1 3.77 18.64 2.02
CA MET A 1 3.49 17.42 1.23
C MET A 1 2.29 16.64 1.75
N ILE A 2 2.31 16.08 2.97
CA ILE A 2 1.22 15.27 3.54
C ILE A 2 -0.12 16.00 3.54
N GLU A 3 -0.12 17.30 3.82
CA GLU A 3 -1.33 18.10 3.80
C GLU A 3 -2.00 18.14 2.41
N ASN A 4 -1.20 18.15 1.34
CA ASN A 4 -1.73 18.05 -0.03
C ASN A 4 -2.35 16.66 -0.29
N LEU A 5 -1.76 15.60 0.24
CA LEU A 5 -2.34 14.25 0.15
C LEU A 5 -3.66 14.17 0.93
N ARG A 6 -3.74 14.72 2.14
CA ARG A 6 -4.98 14.77 2.93
C ARG A 6 -6.11 15.51 2.24
N GLN A 7 -5.79 16.56 1.49
CA GLN A 7 -6.79 17.31 0.72
C GLN A 7 -7.24 16.57 -0.56
N ARG A 8 -6.36 15.78 -1.17
CA ARG A 8 -6.62 15.14 -2.47
C ARG A 8 -7.14 13.72 -2.39
N LEU A 9 -6.73 12.94 -1.40
CA LEU A 9 -7.16 11.56 -1.25
C LEU A 9 -8.68 11.40 -1.07
N PRO A 10 -9.40 12.27 -0.33
CA PRO A 10 -10.86 12.15 -0.20
C PRO A 10 -11.63 12.31 -1.51
N THR A 11 -11.07 13.02 -2.49
CA THR A 11 -11.70 13.24 -3.80
C THR A 11 -11.19 12.25 -4.86
N TYR A 12 -10.27 11.35 -4.50
CA TYR A 12 -9.74 10.36 -5.42
C TYR A 12 -10.76 9.25 -5.66
N VAL A 13 -11.28 9.18 -6.88
CA VAL A 13 -12.17 8.10 -7.31
C VAL A 13 -11.32 6.86 -7.62
N ARG A 14 -11.49 5.81 -6.81
CA ARG A 14 -10.92 4.49 -7.08
C ARG A 14 -11.33 4.05 -8.48
N ARG A 15 -10.36 3.62 -9.27
CA ARG A 15 -10.60 2.98 -10.57
C ARG A 15 -10.62 1.48 -10.36
N ASP A 16 -11.72 0.84 -10.72
CA ASP A 16 -11.78 -0.60 -10.77
C ASP A 16 -11.16 -1.10 -12.08
N LEU A 17 -10.35 -2.15 -11.97
CA LEU A 17 -9.78 -2.80 -13.13
C LEU A 17 -10.85 -3.69 -13.77
N PRO A 18 -10.95 -3.74 -15.11
CA PRO A 18 -11.97 -4.51 -15.81
C PRO A 18 -11.78 -6.02 -15.70
N MET A 19 -10.79 -6.49 -14.94
CA MET A 19 -10.37 -7.88 -14.85
C MET A 19 -10.27 -8.34 -13.40
N LYS A 20 -10.73 -9.55 -13.10
CA LYS A 20 -10.68 -10.13 -11.76
C LYS A 20 -9.26 -10.60 -11.45
N MET A 21 -8.53 -9.79 -10.68
CA MET A 21 -7.17 -10.09 -10.23
C MET A 21 -7.15 -10.50 -8.75
N PRO A 22 -6.11 -11.21 -8.28
CA PRO A 22 -5.90 -11.41 -6.85
C PRO A 22 -5.88 -10.06 -6.12
N GLU A 23 -6.67 -9.94 -5.07
CA GLU A 23 -6.77 -8.71 -4.29
C GLU A 23 -5.61 -8.60 -3.29
N ALA A 24 -5.00 -7.43 -3.23
CA ALA A 24 -3.94 -7.09 -2.30
C ALA A 24 -4.02 -5.58 -1.99
N ALA A 25 -3.51 -5.19 -0.83
CA ALA A 25 -3.37 -3.80 -0.43
C ALA A 25 -1.98 -3.53 0.12
N VAL A 26 -1.51 -2.30 -0.03
CA VAL A 26 -0.26 -1.82 0.54
C VAL A 26 -0.53 -0.58 1.40
N LEU A 27 0.24 -0.45 2.48
CA LEU A 27 0.31 0.76 3.28
C LEU A 27 1.39 1.68 2.68
N MET A 28 1.08 2.97 2.59
CA MET A 28 2.08 4.03 2.31
C MET A 28 2.35 4.80 3.60
N PRO A 29 3.21 4.27 4.50
CA PRO A 29 3.47 4.89 5.80
C PRO A 29 4.39 6.10 5.64
N PHE A 30 3.93 7.25 6.11
CA PHE A 30 4.74 8.46 6.21
C PHE A 30 5.15 8.72 7.66
N THR A 31 6.40 9.10 7.85
CA THR A 31 6.93 9.54 9.15
C THR A 31 6.40 10.94 9.53
N ARG A 32 6.70 11.43 10.74
CA ARG A 32 6.03 12.62 11.34
C ARG A 32 6.92 13.87 11.42
N GLU A 33 8.17 13.79 10.99
CA GLU A 33 9.09 14.91 10.92
C GLU A 33 8.66 15.98 9.90
N PRO A 34 9.22 17.21 9.98
CA PRO A 34 8.87 18.30 9.06
C PRO A 34 9.10 17.98 7.58
N ASP A 35 10.06 17.11 7.27
CA ASP A 35 10.28 16.54 5.93
C ASP A 35 9.95 15.04 5.95
N PRO A 36 8.68 14.66 5.67
CA PRO A 36 8.20 13.30 5.85
C PRO A 36 8.86 12.33 4.88
N GLN A 37 9.26 11.18 5.40
CA GLN A 37 9.85 10.07 4.64
C GLN A 37 8.84 8.93 4.50
N LEU A 38 8.99 8.14 3.43
CA LEU A 38 8.24 6.91 3.22
C LEU A 38 9.00 5.73 3.83
N ILE A 39 8.32 4.92 4.63
CA ILE A 39 8.88 3.66 5.11
C ILE A 39 8.63 2.58 4.07
N LEU A 40 9.72 1.95 3.62
CA LEU A 40 9.72 0.81 2.71
C LEU A 40 10.30 -0.40 3.43
N THR A 41 10.02 -1.58 2.88
CA THR A 41 10.56 -2.85 3.36
C THR A 41 11.43 -3.49 2.28
N VAL A 42 12.38 -4.31 2.71
CA VAL A 42 13.05 -5.27 1.81
C VAL A 42 12.40 -6.62 2.03
N ARG A 43 11.85 -7.21 0.98
CA ARG A 43 11.15 -8.50 1.08
C ARG A 43 12.13 -9.60 1.44
N SER A 44 11.68 -10.54 2.29
CA SER A 44 12.49 -11.69 2.67
C SER A 44 12.97 -12.45 1.43
N VAL A 45 14.23 -12.88 1.44
CA VAL A 45 14.85 -13.66 0.36
C VAL A 45 14.15 -15.01 0.14
N HIS A 46 13.37 -15.48 1.12
CA HIS A 46 12.65 -16.74 1.07
C HIS A 46 11.23 -16.61 0.49
N MET A 47 10.81 -15.40 0.08
CA MET A 47 9.47 -15.22 -0.49
C MET A 47 9.38 -15.85 -1.88
N PRO A 48 8.23 -16.48 -2.24
CA PRO A 48 8.07 -17.14 -3.54
C PRO A 48 8.05 -16.15 -4.71
N THR A 49 7.78 -14.86 -4.45
CA THR A 49 7.73 -13.80 -5.44
C THR A 49 8.42 -12.54 -4.94
N HIS A 50 9.13 -11.85 -5.83
CA HIS A 50 9.77 -10.55 -5.57
C HIS A 50 10.72 -10.58 -4.36
N ALA A 51 11.45 -11.68 -4.19
CA ALA A 51 12.37 -11.88 -3.07
C ALA A 51 13.52 -10.85 -3.12
N GLY A 52 13.82 -10.21 -1.98
CA GLY A 52 14.90 -9.21 -1.89
C GLY A 52 14.59 -7.84 -2.49
N GLU A 53 13.41 -7.65 -3.10
CA GLU A 53 13.01 -6.36 -3.66
C GLU A 53 12.57 -5.36 -2.57
N VAL A 54 12.77 -4.07 -2.85
CA VAL A 54 12.21 -2.98 -2.05
C VAL A 54 10.74 -2.81 -2.39
N ALA A 55 9.87 -2.80 -1.38
CA ALA A 55 8.43 -2.74 -1.55
C ALA A 55 7.74 -1.93 -0.44
N PHE A 56 6.55 -1.42 -0.74
CA PHE A 56 5.65 -0.94 0.31
C PHE A 56 5.24 -2.11 1.23
N PRO A 57 5.05 -1.87 2.53
CA PRO A 57 4.42 -2.85 3.42
C PRO A 57 3.03 -3.21 2.90
N GLY A 58 2.64 -4.48 2.93
CA GLY A 58 1.34 -4.90 2.44
C GLY A 58 1.23 -6.41 2.26
N GLY A 59 0.08 -6.84 1.74
CA GLY A 59 -0.23 -8.25 1.61
C GLY A 59 -1.46 -8.51 0.76
N LYS A 60 -1.66 -9.80 0.49
CA LYS A 60 -2.88 -10.32 -0.14
C LYS A 60 -4.05 -10.18 0.84
N ARG A 61 -5.26 -9.99 0.30
CA ARG A 61 -6.49 -10.05 1.09
C ARG A 61 -6.71 -11.44 1.68
N ASP A 62 -7.02 -11.48 2.96
CA ASP A 62 -7.46 -12.69 3.66
C ASP A 62 -8.99 -12.83 3.62
N PRO A 63 -9.54 -14.06 3.71
CA PRO A 63 -10.99 -14.28 3.62
C PRO A 63 -11.82 -13.54 4.66
N GLY A 64 -11.22 -13.17 5.81
CA GLY A 64 -11.88 -12.43 6.89
C GLY A 64 -11.87 -10.92 6.71
N ASP A 65 -11.15 -10.38 5.73
CA ASP A 65 -11.05 -8.93 5.54
C ASP A 65 -12.36 -8.36 5.01
N SER A 66 -12.92 -7.38 5.73
CA SER A 66 -14.15 -6.71 5.33
C SER A 66 -14.01 -6.02 3.97
N ASN A 67 -12.86 -5.39 3.73
CA ASN A 67 -12.50 -4.74 2.48
C ASN A 67 -10.97 -4.50 2.43
N LEU A 68 -10.46 -3.90 1.34
CA LEU A 68 -9.02 -3.63 1.16
C LEU A 68 -8.54 -2.32 1.80
N LEU A 69 -9.46 -1.48 2.26
CA LEU A 69 -9.20 -0.22 2.93
C LEU A 69 -9.41 -0.42 4.44
N ALA A 70 -8.58 0.24 5.23
CA ALA A 70 -8.75 0.36 6.68
C ALA A 70 -9.72 1.49 7.03
#